data_AF-A0A433Q0H2-F1
#
_entry.id   AF-A0A433Q0H2-F1
#
_cell.length_a   1.000
_cell.length_b   1.000
_cell.length_c   1.000
_cell.angle_alpha   90.00
_cell.angle_beta   90.00
_cell.angle_gamma   90.00
#
_symmetry.space_group_name_H-M   'P 1'
#
loop_
_entity.id
_entity.type
_entity.pdbx_description
1 polymer ?
#
loop_
_entity_poly.entity_id
_entity_poly.type
_entity_poly.pdbx_seq_one_letter_code
_entity_poly.pdbx_strand_id
1 'polypeptide(L)'
;MIIPVRCFSCGKVIGNKWDEYLSLLQSDYNEGEALDRLGLKRYCCRRMVLTHPWREAKSNAANCGMVLLRCDVDGDNNVRGFR
;
A
#
# COMPACT_ATOMS: atom_id res chain seq x y z
N MET A 1 9.34 -7.53 11.47
CA MET A 1 9.86 -8.74 10.79
C MET A 1 10.08 -8.40 9.33
N ILE A 2 11.24 -8.74 8.78
CA ILE A 2 11.64 -8.45 7.40
C ILE A 2 10.79 -9.19 6.35
N ILE A 3 10.61 -8.61 5.17
CA ILE A 3 9.90 -9.24 4.03
C ILE A 3 10.64 -10.50 3.59
N PRO A 4 9.95 -11.62 3.36
CA PRO A 4 10.60 -12.81 2.82
C PRO A 4 11.14 -12.55 1.41
N VAL A 5 12.36 -13.00 1.13
CA VAL A 5 13.02 -12.84 -0.19
C VAL A 5 12.15 -13.40 -1.32
N ARG A 6 11.46 -14.52 -1.06
CA ARG A 6 10.54 -15.18 -2.00
C ARG A 6 9.17 -15.45 -1.37
N CYS A 7 8.14 -15.46 -2.21
CA CYS A 7 6.78 -15.91 -1.89
C CYS A 7 6.74 -17.39 -1.50
N PHE A 8 6.18 -17.73 -0.34
CA PHE A 8 6.08 -19.14 0.11
C PHE A 8 5.23 -20.03 -0.80
N SER A 9 4.21 -19.48 -1.45
CA SER A 9 3.32 -20.29 -2.31
C SER A 9 3.77 -20.35 -3.77
N CYS A 10 4.50 -19.33 -4.23
CA CYS A 10 4.69 -19.07 -5.66
C CYS A 10 6.14 -18.88 -6.08
N GLY A 11 7.07 -18.82 -5.12
CA GLY A 11 8.51 -18.74 -5.37
C GLY A 11 9.00 -17.45 -6.04
N LYS A 12 8.12 -16.51 -6.38
CA LYS A 12 8.47 -15.22 -6.98
C LYS A 12 9.31 -14.39 -6.00
N VAL A 13 10.32 -13.71 -6.51
CA VAL A 13 11.16 -12.78 -5.73
C VAL A 13 10.33 -11.53 -5.40
N ILE A 14 10.21 -11.24 -4.10
CA ILE A 14 9.42 -10.11 -3.55
C ILE A 14 10.31 -9.11 -2.82
N GLY A 15 11.44 -9.54 -2.23
CA GLY A 15 12.31 -8.68 -1.43
C GLY A 15 12.74 -7.38 -2.14
N ASN A 16 13.03 -7.45 -3.44
CA ASN A 16 13.55 -6.32 -4.22
C ASN A 16 12.47 -5.27 -4.56
N LYS A 17 11.19 -5.56 -4.33
CA LYS A 17 10.07 -4.74 -4.81
C LYS A 17 9.51 -3.77 -3.77
N TRP A 18 10.03 -3.85 -2.54
CA TRP A 18 9.54 -3.02 -1.44
C TRP A 18 9.84 -1.54 -1.65
N ASP A 19 11.04 -1.22 -2.11
CA ASP A 19 11.45 0.18 -2.30
C ASP A 19 10.68 0.83 -3.46
N GLU A 20 10.45 0.08 -4.52
CA GLU A 20 9.59 0.50 -5.63
C GLU A 20 8.14 0.71 -5.16
N TYR A 21 7.60 -0.19 -4.33
CA TYR A 21 6.27 -0.04 -3.74
C TYR A 21 6.16 1.24 -2.91
N LEU A 22 7.15 1.55 -2.08
CA LEU A 22 7.18 2.79 -1.29
C LEU A 22 7.26 4.04 -2.19
N SER A 23 8.04 3.98 -3.26
CA SER A 23 8.17 5.09 -4.22
C SER A 23 6.85 5.36 -4.95
N LEU A 24 6.11 4.31 -5.28
CA LEU A 24 4.77 4.41 -5.89
C LEU A 24 3.75 4.99 -4.90
N LEU A 25 3.78 4.60 -3.63
CA LEU A 25 2.92 5.20 -2.61
C LEU A 25 3.23 6.67 -2.35
N GLN A 26 4.50 7.07 -2.42
CA GLN A 26 4.90 8.49 -2.32
C GLN A 26 4.43 9.33 -3.51
N SER A 27 4.11 8.67 -4.63
CA SER A 27 3.60 9.32 -5.84
C SER A 27 2.06 9.30 -5.89
N ASP A 28 1.39 9.10 -4.74
CA ASP A 28 -0.06 9.07 -4.57
C ASP A 28 -0.80 8.01 -5.42
N TYR A 29 -0.16 6.87 -5.72
CA TYR A 29 -0.84 5.74 -6.35
C TYR A 29 -1.64 4.91 -5.32
N ASN A 30 -2.81 4.44 -5.74
CA ASN A 30 -3.62 3.49 -4.98
C ASN A 30 -2.85 2.16 -4.77
N GLU A 31 -3.01 1.50 -3.62
CA GLU A 31 -2.17 0.35 -3.27
C GLU A 31 -2.41 -0.85 -4.20
N GLY A 32 -3.65 -0.99 -4.71
CA GLY A 32 -3.99 -1.99 -5.71
C GLY A 32 -3.19 -1.80 -7.01
N GLU A 33 -3.20 -0.58 -7.54
CA GLU A 33 -2.53 -0.23 -8.80
C GLU A 33 -1.00 -0.31 -8.67
N ALA A 34 -0.46 0.11 -7.54
CA ALA A 34 0.97 -0.03 -7.24
C ALA A 34 1.41 -1.51 -7.28
N LEU A 35 0.63 -2.42 -6.67
CA LEU A 35 0.91 -3.86 -6.69
C LEU A 35 0.80 -4.47 -8.10
N ASP A 36 -0.11 -3.95 -8.92
CA ASP A 36 -0.26 -4.36 -10.32
C ASP A 36 0.90 -3.89 -11.19
N ARG A 37 1.40 -2.66 -10.98
CA ARG A 37 2.56 -2.11 -11.67
C ARG A 37 3.84 -2.88 -11.36
N LEU A 38 3.98 -3.35 -10.13
CA LEU A 38 5.07 -4.26 -9.70
C LEU A 38 4.94 -5.68 -10.28
N GLY A 39 3.88 -5.98 -11.02
CA GLY A 39 3.61 -7.27 -11.63
C GLY A 39 3.26 -8.36 -10.60
N LEU A 40 2.71 -7.99 -9.44
CA LEU A 40 2.24 -8.92 -8.41
C LEU A 40 0.76 -9.25 -8.61
N LYS A 41 0.41 -9.90 -9.72
CA LYS A 41 -0.99 -10.21 -10.06
C LYS A 41 -1.65 -11.19 -9.09
N ARG A 42 -0.91 -12.20 -8.60
CA ARG A 42 -1.45 -13.26 -7.73
C ARG A 42 -1.59 -12.80 -6.28
N TYR A 43 -2.70 -13.18 -5.63
CA TYR A 43 -2.99 -12.86 -4.22
C TYR A 43 -1.90 -13.34 -3.26
N CYS A 44 -1.27 -14.49 -3.51
CA CYS A 44 -0.20 -15.04 -2.69
C CYS A 44 1.04 -14.15 -2.62
N CYS A 45 1.35 -13.43 -3.71
CA CYS A 45 2.41 -12.42 -3.73
C CYS A 45 1.99 -11.16 -2.97
N ARG A 46 0.77 -10.68 -3.20
CA ARG A 46 0.26 -9.42 -2.62
C ARG A 46 0.20 -9.50 -1.09
N ARG A 47 -0.22 -10.65 -0.55
CA ARG A 47 -0.27 -10.89 0.91
C ARG A 47 1.07 -10.64 1.59
N MET A 48 2.19 -11.03 0.97
CA MET A 48 3.51 -10.86 1.58
C MET A 48 3.91 -9.38 1.71
N VAL A 49 3.47 -8.53 0.78
CA VAL A 49 3.75 -7.08 0.80
C VAL A 49 2.77 -6.36 1.75
N LEU A 50 1.50 -6.75 1.73
CA LEU A 50 0.44 -6.12 2.54
C LEU A 50 0.58 -6.43 4.03
N THR A 51 0.97 -7.65 4.41
CA THR A 51 1.11 -8.07 5.82
C THR A 51 2.46 -7.69 6.42
N HIS A 52 3.34 -6.99 5.68
CA HIS A 52 4.63 -6.59 6.21
C HIS A 52 4.47 -5.50 7.28
N PRO A 53 4.92 -5.74 8.54
CA PRO A 53 4.69 -4.83 9.65
C PRO A 53 5.35 -3.45 9.48
N TRP A 54 6.36 -3.31 8.60
CA TRP A 54 7.02 -2.01 8.39
C TRP A 54 6.21 -1.04 7.51
N ARG A 55 5.01 -1.42 7.04
CA ARG A 55 4.10 -0.52 6.30
C ARG A 55 3.65 0.68 7.14
N GLU A 56 3.56 0.53 8.46
CA GLU A 56 2.94 1.51 9.37
C GLU A 56 3.78 2.78 9.65
N ALA A 57 5.05 2.85 9.26
CA ALA A 57 5.91 3.97 9.64
C ALA A 57 5.79 5.23 8.76
N LYS A 58 5.06 5.20 7.64
CA LYS A 58 4.91 6.36 6.73
C LYS A 58 3.48 6.86 6.51
N SER A 59 2.44 6.15 6.95
CA SER A 59 1.05 6.60 6.80
C SER A 59 0.62 7.68 7.81
N ASN A 60 1.39 7.93 8.87
CA ASN A 60 1.05 8.92 9.89
C ASN A 60 1.64 10.32 9.67
N ALA A 61 2.29 10.60 8.53
CA ALA A 61 2.72 11.96 8.21
C ALA A 61 1.62 12.82 7.55
N ALA A 62 0.49 12.23 7.12
CA ALA A 62 -0.59 12.96 6.44
C ALA A 62 -1.81 13.26 7.32
N ASN A 63 -1.79 12.91 8.61
CA ASN A 63 -2.98 13.09 9.46
C ASN A 63 -2.67 13.43 10.93
N CYS A 64 -1.90 14.49 11.15
CA CYS A 64 -1.95 15.20 12.43
C CYS A 64 -1.74 16.71 12.21
N GLY A 65 -2.83 17.37 11.86
CA GLY A 65 -2.95 18.82 11.68
C GLY A 65 -4.40 19.25 11.85
N MET A 66 -4.94 18.99 13.05
CA MET A 66 -5.95 19.79 13.78
C MET A 66 -6.94 20.64 12.95
N VAL A 67 -8.20 20.17 12.85
CA VAL A 67 -9.48 20.87 13.07
C VAL A 67 -10.60 20.08 12.35
N LEU A 68 -11.74 19.94 13.04
CA LEU A 68 -12.96 19.21 12.66
C LEU A 68 -13.37 19.38 11.19
N LEU A 69 -13.15 18.34 10.36
CA LEU A 69 -13.93 17.88 9.19
C LEU A 69 -13.00 16.98 8.36
N ARG A 70 -13.04 15.67 8.61
CA ARG A 70 -12.34 14.69 7.76
C ARG A 70 -13.22 14.42 6.53
N CYS A 71 -12.88 15.03 5.41
CA CYS A 71 -13.33 14.57 4.09
C CYS A 71 -12.56 13.27 3.77
N ASP A 72 -13.26 12.16 3.62
CA ASP A 72 -12.72 10.98 2.96
C ASP A 72 -12.60 11.29 1.45
N VAL A 73 -11.38 11.20 0.90
CA VAL A 73 -11.12 11.36 -0.53
C VAL A 73 -11.03 9.97 -1.14
N ASP A 74 -12.12 9.51 -1.72
CA ASP A 74 -12.08 8.45 -2.73
C ASP A 74 -11.33 8.96 -3.96
N GLY A 75 -10.70 8.07 -4.72
CA GLY A 75 -9.94 8.35 -5.95
C GLY A 75 -10.70 9.03 -7.10
N ASP A 76 -11.93 9.49 -6.85
CA ASP A 76 -12.77 10.34 -7.71
C ASP A 76 -13.30 11.60 -6.99
N ASN A 77 -12.66 12.09 -5.92
CA ASN A 77 -12.97 13.36 -5.22
C ASN A 77 -14.47 13.61 -4.92
N ASN A 78 -15.16 12.65 -4.32
CA ASN A 78 -16.55 12.84 -3.86
C ASN A 78 -16.75 12.34 -2.43
N VAL A 79 -17.16 13.24 -1.54
CA VAL A 79 -17.55 12.96 -0.15
C VAL A 79 -18.98 12.43 -0.11
N ARG A 80 -19.15 11.12 0.11
CA ARG A 80 -20.48 10.53 0.34
C ARG A 80 -20.59 10.02 1.77
N GLY A 81 -21.26 10.83 2.60
CA GLY A 81 -21.65 10.48 3.95
C GLY A 81 -22.80 9.47 4.01
N PHE A 82 -22.86 8.77 5.14
CA PHE A 82 -23.95 7.99 5.73
C PHE A 82 -25.27 7.89 4.92
N ARG A 83 -25.45 6.78 4.21
CA ARG A 83 -26.59 5.89 4.43
C ARG A 83 -26.28 4.46 4.01
#